data_AF-A0A947YD16-F1
#
_entry.id   AF-A0A947YD16-F1
#
_cell.length_a   1.000
_cell.length_b   1.000
_cell.length_c   1.000
_cell.angle_alpha   90.00
_cell.angle_beta   90.00
_cell.angle_gamma   90.00
#
_symmetry.space_group_name_H-M   'P 1'
#
loop_
_entity.id
_entity.type
_entity.pdbx_description
1 polymer ?
#
loop_
_entity_poly.entity_id
_entity_poly.type
_entity_poly.pdbx_seq_one_letter_code
_entity_poly.pdbx_strand_id
1 'polypeptide(L)'
;MAKINRFFVILLVFLFLSPCQIGAADQNIVTPVYIVRGREYWRQTKDIAELTKMITAVEESSLNSTWLIQFDALQDQQIVDQLKNLSNRHELGLYIEVTRKLADKSFVYYDWTTGH
;
A
#
# COMPACT_ATOMS: atom_id res chain seq x y z
N MET A 1 48.25 -21.88 36.45
CA MET A 1 46.78 -21.89 36.68
C MET A 1 46.26 -20.46 36.60
N ALA A 2 45.45 -20.12 35.61
CA ALA A 2 44.89 -18.78 35.48
C ALA A 2 43.78 -18.56 36.52
N LYS A 3 43.84 -17.47 37.30
CA LYS A 3 42.76 -17.08 38.22
C LYS A 3 41.61 -16.51 37.39
N ILE A 4 40.51 -17.26 37.29
CA ILE A 4 39.27 -16.77 36.67
C ILE A 4 38.71 -15.63 37.52
N ASN A 5 38.48 -14.48 36.86
CA ASN A 5 37.93 -13.31 37.51
C ASN A 5 36.43 -13.55 37.78
N ARG A 6 36.06 -13.68 39.05
CA ARG A 6 34.68 -13.95 39.49
C ARG A 6 33.71 -12.88 39.00
N PHE A 7 34.17 -11.63 38.84
CA PHE A 7 33.37 -10.56 38.24
C PHE A 7 32.95 -10.87 36.81
N PHE A 8 33.87 -11.45 36.02
CA PHE A 8 33.61 -11.80 34.62
C PHE A 8 32.60 -12.95 34.51
N VAL A 9 32.64 -13.90 35.45
CA VAL A 9 31.66 -15.01 35.53
C VAL A 9 30.28 -14.48 35.90
N ILE A 10 30.19 -13.57 36.87
CA ILE A 10 28.92 -12.94 37.29
C ILE A 10 28.32 -12.13 36.13
N LEU A 11 29.15 -11.37 35.41
CA LEU A 11 28.72 -10.61 34.23
C LEU A 11 28.18 -11.54 33.13
N LEU A 12 28.87 -12.65 32.85
CA LEU A 12 28.43 -13.67 31.90
C LEU A 12 27.08 -14.29 32.28
N VAL A 13 26.90 -14.63 33.55
CA VAL A 13 25.63 -15.15 34.07
C VAL A 13 24.51 -14.12 33.92
N PHE A 14 24.78 -12.83 34.18
CA PHE A 14 23.80 -11.76 34.01
C PHE A 14 23.38 -11.55 32.55
N LEU A 15 24.32 -11.73 31.62
CA LEU A 15 24.05 -11.68 30.18
C LEU A 15 23.19 -12.85 29.69
N PHE A 16 23.32 -14.03 30.30
CA PHE A 16 22.50 -15.21 29.95
C PHE A 16 21.14 -15.27 30.70
N LEU A 17 20.99 -14.54 31.80
CA LEU A 17 19.74 -14.49 32.57
C LEU A 17 18.79 -13.37 32.15
N SER A 18 19.19 -12.51 31.22
CA SER A 18 18.30 -11.49 30.68
C SER A 18 17.36 -12.13 29.66
N PRO A 19 16.05 -12.27 29.93
CA PRO A 19 15.12 -12.81 28.94
C PRO A 19 14.98 -11.80 27.80
N CYS A 20 15.78 -11.97 26.75
CA CYS A 20 15.50 -11.33 25.48
C CYS A 20 14.33 -12.11 24.86
N GLN A 21 13.15 -11.50 24.82
CA GLN A 21 12.06 -12.04 24.03
C GLN A 21 12.43 -11.87 22.55
N ILE A 22 13.04 -12.90 21.98
CA ILE A 22 13.21 -13.04 20.54
C ILE A 22 11.85 -13.48 20.00
N GLY A 23 11.00 -12.51 19.69
CA GLY A 23 9.71 -12.78 19.06
C GLY A 23 9.92 -13.23 17.61
N ALA A 24 9.49 -14.45 17.29
CA ALA A 24 9.06 -14.75 15.92
C ALA A 24 7.79 -13.92 15.65
N ALA A 25 7.54 -13.51 14.40
CA ALA A 25 6.35 -12.74 14.07
C ALA A 25 5.07 -13.55 14.37
N ASP A 26 4.41 -13.28 15.50
CA ASP A 26 3.18 -13.95 15.96
C ASP A 26 1.92 -13.53 15.17
N GLN A 27 2.04 -12.54 14.28
CA GLN A 27 0.89 -11.93 13.60
C GLN A 27 0.97 -12.10 12.08
N ASN A 28 -0.07 -12.71 11.52
CA ASN A 28 -0.31 -12.71 10.08
C ASN A 28 -1.09 -11.43 9.71
N ILE A 29 -0.41 -10.47 9.09
CA ILE A 29 -1.01 -9.21 8.65
C ILE A 29 -1.30 -9.30 7.15
N VAL A 30 -2.53 -8.97 6.76
CA VAL A 30 -2.95 -8.85 5.36
C VAL A 30 -3.40 -7.42 5.10
N THR A 31 -2.80 -6.76 4.11
CA THR A 31 -3.18 -5.42 3.67
C THR A 31 -3.57 -5.48 2.20
N PRO A 32 -4.87 -5.47 1.87
CA PRO A 32 -5.30 -5.42 0.48
C PRO A 32 -4.90 -4.10 -0.17
N VAL A 33 -4.46 -4.19 -1.43
CA VAL A 33 -4.08 -3.05 -2.26
C VAL A 33 -5.03 -2.96 -3.45
N TYR A 34 -5.71 -1.82 -3.58
CA TYR A 34 -6.66 -1.55 -4.65
C TYR A 34 -6.08 -0.52 -5.60
N ILE A 35 -6.04 -0.83 -6.90
CA ILE A 35 -5.57 0.11 -7.91
C ILE A 35 -6.79 0.76 -8.57
N VAL A 36 -6.90 2.08 -8.45
CA VAL A 36 -7.95 2.87 -9.09
C VAL A 36 -7.41 3.45 -10.39
N ARG A 37 -7.83 2.86 -11.51
CA ARG A 37 -7.48 3.31 -12.86
C ARG A 37 -8.57 4.19 -13.46
N GLY A 38 -8.23 4.93 -14.51
CA GLY A 38 -9.20 5.65 -15.33
C GLY A 38 -10.29 4.73 -15.88
N ARG A 39 -11.51 5.26 -16.05
CA ARG A 39 -12.70 4.47 -16.44
C ARG A 39 -12.58 3.79 -17.79
N GLU A 40 -11.69 4.25 -18.65
CA GLU A 40 -11.35 3.60 -19.91
C GLU A 40 -10.83 2.16 -19.73
N TYR A 41 -10.27 1.84 -18.56
CA TYR A 41 -9.74 0.51 -18.23
C TYR A 41 -10.74 -0.38 -17.47
N TRP A 42 -11.94 0.13 -17.16
CA TRP A 42 -12.94 -0.63 -16.41
C TRP A 42 -13.67 -1.61 -17.34
N ARG A 43 -13.69 -2.90 -16.97
CA ARG A 43 -14.13 -4.00 -17.86
C ARG A 43 -15.64 -4.14 -17.98
N GLN A 44 -16.38 -3.86 -16.90
CA GLN A 44 -17.81 -4.16 -16.83
C GLN A 44 -18.66 -2.96 -17.22
N THR A 45 -18.42 -1.83 -16.56
CA THR A 45 -19.13 -0.56 -16.78
C THR A 45 -18.20 0.60 -16.45
N LYS A 46 -18.56 1.79 -16.92
CA LYS A 46 -17.91 3.07 -16.56
C LYS A 46 -18.72 3.83 -15.50
N ASP A 47 -19.67 3.16 -14.85
CA ASP A 47 -20.49 3.75 -13.81
C ASP A 47 -19.71 3.86 -12.49
N ILE A 48 -19.69 5.06 -11.92
CA ILE A 48 -19.03 5.33 -10.62
C ILE A 48 -19.60 4.47 -9.49
N ALA A 49 -20.84 4.00 -9.62
CA ALA A 49 -21.48 3.11 -8.67
C ALA A 49 -20.66 1.85 -8.36
N GLU A 50 -19.85 1.35 -9.30
CA GLU A 50 -19.00 0.18 -9.04
C GLU A 50 -17.85 0.51 -8.08
N LEU A 51 -17.24 1.70 -8.20
CA LEU A 51 -16.24 2.15 -7.24
C LEU A 51 -16.87 2.37 -5.86
N THR A 52 -18.06 2.96 -5.81
CA THR A 52 -18.80 3.15 -4.56
C THR A 52 -19.06 1.83 -3.86
N LYS A 53 -19.56 0.81 -4.57
CA LYS A 53 -19.78 -0.54 -4.01
C LYS A 53 -18.49 -1.13 -3.43
N MET A 54 -17.37 -1.00 -4.14
CA MET A 54 -16.08 -1.50 -3.68
C MET A 54 -15.59 -0.77 -2.42
N ILE A 55 -15.70 0.56 -2.38
CA ILE A 55 -15.37 1.35 -1.20
C ILE A 55 -16.23 0.93 -0.01
N THR A 56 -17.56 0.81 -0.20
CA THR A 56 -18.46 0.37 0.86
C THR A 56 -18.08 -1.00 1.42
N ALA A 57 -17.82 -1.99 0.55
CA ALA A 57 -17.41 -3.32 0.99
C ALA A 57 -16.07 -3.30 1.76
N VAL A 58 -15.12 -2.46 1.35
CA VAL A 58 -13.83 -2.31 2.04
C VAL A 58 -14.00 -1.65 3.40
N GLU A 59 -14.79 -0.57 3.48
CA GLU A 59 -15.09 0.10 4.74
C GLU A 59 -15.76 -0.84 5.74
N GLU A 60 -16.68 -1.71 5.27
CA GLU A 60 -17.33 -2.74 6.09
C GLU A 60 -16.38 -3.86 6.55
N SER A 61 -15.30 -4.14 5.82
CA SER A 61 -14.44 -5.31 6.06
C SER A 61 -13.55 -5.26 7.32
N SER A 62 -13.54 -4.15 8.07
CA SER A 62 -12.60 -3.88 9.18
C SER A 62 -11.10 -3.97 8.83
N LEU A 63 -10.74 -4.26 7.58
CA LEU A 63 -9.36 -4.32 7.11
C LEU A 63 -8.85 -2.91 6.79
N ASN A 64 -7.60 -2.65 7.14
CA ASN A 64 -6.85 -1.50 6.61
C ASN A 64 -6.43 -1.82 5.18
N SER A 65 -6.43 -0.82 4.30
CA SER A 65 -6.09 -1.03 2.89
C SER A 65 -5.35 0.15 2.30
N THR A 66 -4.66 -0.09 1.20
CA THR A 66 -4.01 0.95 0.40
C THR A 66 -4.74 1.10 -0.93
N TRP A 67 -5.02 2.33 -1.32
CA TRP A 67 -5.64 2.69 -2.59
C TRP A 67 -4.63 3.44 -3.44
N LEU A 68 -4.16 2.82 -4.52
CA LEU A 68 -3.20 3.39 -5.45
C LEU A 68 -3.93 4.00 -6.64
N ILE A 69 -3.81 5.32 -6.82
CA ILE A 69 -4.62 6.09 -7.76
C ILE A 69 -3.77 6.42 -9.00
N GLN A 70 -4.22 5.97 -10.17
CA GLN A 70 -3.59 6.27 -11.45
C GLN A 70 -3.78 7.74 -11.82
N PHE A 71 -2.83 8.32 -12.56
CA PHE A 71 -2.95 9.69 -13.07
C PHE A 71 -4.30 9.98 -13.76
N ASP A 72 -4.74 9.07 -14.64
CA ASP A 72 -5.99 9.24 -15.40
C ASP A 72 -7.22 9.26 -14.48
N ALA A 73 -7.19 8.53 -13.36
CA ALA A 73 -8.26 8.55 -12.35
C ALA A 73 -8.28 9.85 -11.53
N LEU A 74 -7.11 10.47 -11.30
CA LEU A 74 -7.02 11.78 -10.64
C LEU A 74 -7.63 12.92 -11.47
N GLN A 75 -7.82 12.70 -12.78
CA GLN A 75 -8.48 13.66 -13.67
C GLN A 75 -10.01 13.54 -13.64
N ASP A 76 -10.57 12.49 -13.01
CA ASP A 76 -12.00 12.28 -12.88
C ASP A 76 -12.50 12.77 -11.52
N GLN A 77 -13.21 13.89 -11.52
CA GLN A 77 -13.68 14.51 -10.28
C GLN A 77 -14.60 13.59 -9.47
N GLN A 78 -15.43 12.75 -10.12
CA GLN A 78 -16.32 11.84 -9.40
C GLN A 78 -15.52 10.76 -8.68
N ILE A 79 -14.46 10.23 -9.29
CA ILE A 79 -13.55 9.27 -8.63
C ILE A 79 -12.87 9.95 -7.44
N VAL A 80 -12.32 11.14 -7.65
CA VAL A 80 -11.66 11.91 -6.57
C VAL A 80 -12.60 12.17 -5.40
N ASP A 81 -13.85 12.53 -5.68
CA ASP A 81 -14.84 12.80 -4.64
C ASP A 81 -15.23 11.54 -3.87
N GLN A 82 -15.30 10.37 -4.52
CA GLN A 82 -15.50 9.10 -3.82
C GLN A 82 -14.32 8.76 -2.91
N LEU A 83 -13.09 8.91 -3.38
CA LEU A 83 -11.89 8.55 -2.63
C LEU A 83 -11.62 9.49 -1.45
N LYS A 84 -12.05 10.76 -1.52
CA LYS A 84 -11.99 11.70 -0.39
C LYS A 84 -12.87 11.29 0.80
N ASN A 85 -13.86 10.44 0.57
CA ASN A 85 -14.76 9.97 1.62
C ASN A 85 -14.26 8.68 2.31
N LEU A 86 -13.11 8.13 1.89
CA LEU A 86 -12.48 7.01 2.58
C LEU A 86 -12.11 7.42 4.01
N SER A 87 -12.32 6.51 4.95
CA SER A 87 -11.93 6.71 6.33
C SER A 87 -10.41 6.77 6.49
N ASN A 88 -9.94 7.45 7.53
CA ASN A 88 -8.50 7.70 7.77
C ASN A 88 -7.67 6.43 8.06
N ARG A 89 -8.30 5.25 8.13
CA ARG A 89 -7.59 3.97 8.30
C ARG A 89 -6.99 3.44 6.99
N HIS A 90 -7.38 4.03 5.87
CA HIS A 90 -6.92 3.66 4.54
C HIS A 90 -5.79 4.58 4.09
N GLU A 91 -4.78 4.01 3.46
CA GLU A 91 -3.69 4.77 2.84
C GLU A 91 -4.07 5.13 1.40
N LEU A 92 -3.82 6.38 1.00
CA LEU A 92 -3.91 6.81 -0.39
C LEU A 92 -2.50 6.97 -0.96
N GLY A 93 -2.24 6.32 -2.10
CA GLY A 93 -0.99 6.39 -2.82
C GLY A 93 -1.18 6.70 -4.30
N LEU A 94 -0.08 6.99 -4.99
CA LEU A 94 -0.08 7.19 -6.44
C LEU A 94 0.33 5.89 -7.15
N TYR A 95 -0.45 5.50 -8.16
CA TYR A 95 -0.08 4.44 -9.09
C TYR A 95 0.58 5.08 -10.33
N ILE A 96 1.91 5.05 -10.39
CA ILE A 96 2.70 5.68 -11.45
C ILE A 96 2.80 4.73 -12.64
N GLU A 97 1.72 4.64 -13.41
CA GLU A 97 1.69 3.98 -14.71
C GLU A 97 1.79 5.03 -15.82
N VAL A 98 2.69 4.82 -16.78
CA VAL A 98 2.82 5.72 -17.94
C VAL A 98 1.68 5.47 -18.91
N THR A 99 0.68 6.35 -18.87
CA THR A 99 -0.42 6.37 -19.85
C THR A 99 -0.14 7.38 -20.95
N ARG A 100 -0.86 7.25 -22.06
CA ARG A 100 -0.83 8.27 -23.12
C ARG A 100 -1.18 9.66 -22.61
N LYS A 101 -2.23 9.76 -21.78
CA LYS A 101 -2.62 11.03 -21.18
C LYS A 101 -1.53 11.61 -20.29
N LEU A 102 -0.85 10.78 -19.49
CA LEU A 102 0.26 11.23 -18.65
C LEU A 102 1.42 11.73 -19.50
N ALA A 103 1.87 10.94 -20.49
CA ALA A 103 2.97 11.32 -21.37
C ALA A 103 2.68 12.61 -22.15
N ASP A 104 1.50 12.71 -22.75
CA ASP A 104 1.06 13.88 -23.50
C ASP A 104 1.02 15.13 -22.60
N LYS A 105 0.51 15.02 -21.37
CA LYS A 105 0.48 16.13 -20.39
C LYS A 105 1.86 16.48 -19.81
N SER A 106 2.80 15.54 -19.84
CA SER A 106 4.19 15.76 -19.42
C SER A 106 5.10 16.23 -20.55
N PHE A 107 4.57 16.43 -21.77
CA PHE A 107 5.35 16.77 -22.96
C PHE A 107 6.43 15.72 -23.29
N VAL A 108 6.20 14.46 -22.89
CA VAL A 108 7.09 13.34 -23.18
C VAL A 108 6.58 12.63 -24.42
N TYR A 109 7.40 12.61 -25.48
CA TYR A 109 7.09 11.82 -26.67
C TYR A 109 7.18 10.32 -26.34
N TYR A 110 6.13 9.58 -26.69
CA TYR A 110 6.10 8.13 -26.59
C TYR A 110 5.49 7.56 -27.86
N ASP A 111 6.14 6.57 -28.45
CA ASP A 111 5.65 5.90 -29.65
C ASP A 111 4.60 4.84 -29.28
N TRP A 112 3.33 5.23 -29.33
CA TRP A 112 2.21 4.34 -29.01
C TRP A 112 1.93 3.30 -30.10
N THR A 113 2.55 3.40 -31.27
CA THR A 113 2.26 2.54 -32.43
C THR A 113 3.13 1.29 -32.49
N THR A 114 4.29 1.31 -31.84
CA THR A 114 5.26 0.20 -31.88
C THR A 114 5.07 -0.86 -30.80
N GLY A 115 4.04 -0.73 -29.93
CA GLY A 115 3.51 -1.80 -29.09
C GLY A 115 4.57 -2.75 -28.52
N HIS A 116 5.41 -2.25 -27.62
CA HIS A 116 6.30 -3.08 -26.81
C HIS A 116 5.57 -3.64 -25.59
#